data_AF-A0A061F6D0-F1
#
_entry.id   AF-A0A061F6D0-F1
#
_cell.length_a   1.000
_cell.length_b   1.000
_cell.length_c   1.000
_cell.angle_alpha   90.00
_cell.angle_beta   90.00
_cell.angle_gamma   90.00
#
_symmetry.space_group_name_H-M   'P 1'
#
loop_
_entity.id
_entity.type
_entity.pdbx_description
1 polymer ?
#
loop_
_entity_poly.entity_id
_entity_poly.type
_entity_poly.pdbx_seq_one_letter_code
_entity_poly.pdbx_strand_id
1 'polypeptide(L)'
;MTLPNCNTPSLLGQLQHAKKKPHPLIAATASPAMARVFEKSLTRKDKEKGLMISNTEASLRLLPGHNSPLMVKSANRCMVFEFMVDGESSCIIRGREWREFIGDYNVGSIVTLYREDDDSYKIQVR
;
A
#
# COMPACT_ATOMS: atom_id res chain seq x y z
N MET A 1 22.42 18.31 61.62
CA MET A 1 22.44 19.79 61.44
C MET A 1 23.88 20.20 61.25
N THR A 2 24.28 20.65 60.05
CA THR A 2 25.03 21.88 59.70
C THR A 2 25.39 21.78 58.20
N LEU A 3 24.81 22.66 57.39
CA LEU A 3 25.42 23.23 56.18
C LEU A 3 25.73 24.69 56.57
N PRO A 4 26.72 25.42 55.99
CA PRO A 4 26.92 25.54 54.54
C PRO A 4 28.40 25.75 54.10
N ASN A 5 28.68 25.75 52.79
CA ASN A 5 29.23 26.95 52.16
C ASN A 5 29.19 26.89 50.62
N CYS A 6 28.88 28.02 50.03
CA CYS A 6 28.74 28.28 48.60
C CYS A 6 29.89 29.17 48.11
N ASN A 7 30.31 28.91 46.87
CA ASN A 7 30.88 29.84 45.88
C ASN A 7 32.27 30.46 46.10
N THR A 8 33.17 30.19 45.15
CA THR A 8 33.74 31.24 44.27
C THR A 8 34.25 30.64 42.95
N PRO A 9 34.21 31.41 41.84
CA PRO A 9 34.20 30.89 40.47
C PRO A 9 35.59 30.93 39.81
N SER A 10 35.83 30.04 38.84
CA SER A 10 36.89 30.24 37.84
C SER A 10 36.24 30.51 36.49
N LEU A 11 36.48 31.72 36.00
CA LEU A 11 35.93 32.30 34.77
C LEU A 11 37.14 32.63 33.88
N LEU A 12 37.46 31.76 32.92
CA LEU A 12 38.15 32.16 31.69
C LEU A 12 38.07 31.04 30.66
N GLY A 13 37.48 31.34 29.50
CA GLY A 13 37.46 30.43 28.36
C GLY A 13 36.21 30.57 27.50
N GLN A 14 35.92 31.79 27.03
CA GLN A 14 34.95 32.00 25.96
C GLN A 14 35.43 31.33 24.67
N LEU A 15 34.54 30.64 23.96
CA LEU A 15 34.30 30.87 22.53
C LEU A 15 32.99 30.20 22.10
N GLN A 16 32.16 31.03 21.50
CA GLN A 16 30.78 30.81 21.09
C GLN A 16 30.72 29.86 19.89
N HIS A 17 29.66 29.06 19.76
CA HIS A 17 28.89 28.97 18.51
C HIS A 17 27.47 28.46 18.80
N ALA A 18 26.51 29.21 18.27
CA ALA A 18 25.09 29.04 18.44
C ALA A 18 24.49 28.00 17.48
N LYS A 19 23.23 27.63 17.80
CA LYS A 19 22.15 27.07 16.95
C LYS A 19 22.01 25.55 16.88
N LYS A 20 20.94 25.03 17.48
CA LYS A 20 19.69 24.61 16.78
C LYS A 20 18.71 23.89 17.73
N LYS A 21 17.50 24.44 17.87
CA LYS A 21 16.23 23.68 17.84
C LYS A 21 15.59 24.02 16.48
N PRO A 22 14.86 23.10 15.79
CA PRO A 22 13.67 22.42 16.33
C PRO A 22 13.47 20.94 15.91
N HIS A 23 12.40 20.33 16.45
CA HIS A 23 11.62 19.11 16.11
C HIS A 23 11.66 18.58 14.65
N PRO A 24 11.10 17.39 14.28
CA PRO A 24 10.30 16.40 15.04
C PRO A 24 10.75 14.92 14.86
N LEU A 25 10.28 14.04 15.74
CA LEU A 25 10.27 12.60 15.52
C LEU A 25 9.13 12.28 14.53
N ILE A 26 9.35 12.53 13.24
CA ILE A 26 8.53 11.92 12.19
C ILE A 26 9.09 10.53 12.02
N ALA A 27 8.43 9.54 12.63
CA ALA A 27 8.51 8.18 12.12
C ALA A 27 7.95 8.23 10.70
N ALA A 28 8.82 8.44 9.72
CA ALA A 28 8.53 8.05 8.36
C ALA A 28 8.37 6.53 8.44
N THR A 29 7.12 6.08 8.56
CA THR A 29 6.78 4.71 8.21
C THR A 29 7.24 4.55 6.78
N ALA A 30 8.42 3.96 6.61
CA ALA A 30 8.94 3.59 5.30
C ALA A 30 7.80 2.82 4.63
N SER A 31 7.25 3.40 3.57
CA SER A 31 6.25 2.72 2.78
C SER A 31 6.87 1.38 2.37
N PRO A 32 6.25 0.23 2.69
CA PRO A 32 6.76 -1.04 2.18
C PRO A 32 6.92 -0.94 0.67
N ALA A 33 7.92 -1.61 0.12
CA ALA A 33 8.11 -1.60 -1.31
C ALA A 33 6.83 -2.23 -1.92
N MET A 34 6.14 -1.47 -2.76
CA MET A 34 4.90 -1.90 -3.40
C MET A 34 5.19 -2.21 -4.86
N ALA A 35 5.02 -3.47 -5.25
CA ALA A 35 5.12 -3.87 -6.64
C ALA A 35 3.76 -3.71 -7.31
N ARG A 36 3.68 -2.92 -8.38
CA ARG A 36 2.45 -2.80 -9.18
C ARG A 36 2.23 -4.09 -9.96
N VAL A 37 1.10 -4.75 -9.72
CA VAL A 37 0.70 -5.98 -10.41
C VAL A 37 0.10 -5.65 -11.77
N PHE A 38 -0.95 -4.81 -11.80
CA PHE A 38 -1.58 -4.34 -13.02
C PHE A 38 -2.19 -2.94 -12.83
N GLU A 39 -2.46 -2.25 -13.93
CA GLU A 39 -3.23 -1.00 -13.96
C GLU A 39 -4.12 -0.98 -15.22
N LYS A 40 -5.43 -0.80 -15.05
CA LYS A 40 -6.40 -0.93 -16.15
C LYS A 40 -7.63 -0.05 -15.95
N SER A 41 -8.18 0.48 -17.04
CA SER A 41 -9.49 1.13 -17.04
C SER A 41 -10.63 0.11 -16.96
N LEU A 42 -11.57 0.31 -16.03
CA LEU A 42 -12.75 -0.54 -15.89
C LEU A 42 -13.64 -0.45 -17.13
N THR A 43 -13.95 -1.61 -17.70
CA THR A 43 -14.97 -1.73 -18.74
C THR A 43 -16.30 -2.20 -18.16
N ARG A 44 -17.39 -2.05 -18.91
CA ARG A 44 -18.69 -2.65 -18.55
C ARG A 44 -18.56 -4.17 -18.35
N LYS A 45 -17.78 -4.84 -19.20
CA LYS A 45 -17.56 -6.29 -19.14
C LYS A 45 -16.88 -6.70 -17.83
N ASP A 46 -15.92 -5.92 -17.34
CA ASP A 46 -15.22 -6.21 -16.09
C ASP A 46 -16.14 -6.16 -14.87
N LYS A 47 -17.14 -5.26 -14.90
CA LYS A 47 -18.17 -5.18 -13.87
C LYS A 47 -19.15 -6.36 -13.91
N GLU A 48 -19.54 -6.79 -15.11
CA GLU A 48 -20.55 -7.84 -15.30
C GLU A 48 -20.00 -9.26 -15.17
N LYS A 49 -18.81 -9.51 -15.72
CA LYS A 49 -18.23 -10.87 -15.88
C LYS A 49 -17.00 -11.12 -15.00
N GLY A 50 -16.47 -10.08 -14.36
CA GLY A 50 -15.19 -10.14 -13.66
C GLY A 50 -14.06 -9.52 -14.49
N LEU A 51 -13.03 -9.07 -13.79
CA LEU A 51 -11.86 -8.44 -14.37
C LEU A 51 -10.92 -9.50 -14.94
N MET A 52 -10.83 -9.53 -16.27
CA MET A 52 -9.84 -10.33 -16.95
C MET A 52 -8.52 -9.57 -17.03
N ILE A 53 -7.44 -10.24 -16.65
CA ILE A 53 -6.08 -9.69 -16.59
C ILE A 53 -5.19 -10.59 -17.44
N SER A 54 -4.56 -10.01 -18.46
CA SER A 54 -3.60 -10.71 -19.30
C SER A 54 -2.14 -10.34 -18.98
N ASN A 55 -1.19 -11.13 -19.48
CA ASN A 55 0.24 -10.86 -19.34
C ASN A 55 0.70 -9.53 -19.96
N THR A 56 -0.11 -8.92 -20.82
CA THR A 56 0.25 -7.70 -21.56
C THR A 56 0.08 -6.47 -20.69
N GLU A 57 -0.84 -6.54 -19.72
CA GLU A 57 -1.22 -5.44 -18.83
C GLU A 57 -0.80 -5.69 -17.36
N ALA A 58 -0.24 -6.87 -17.08
CA ALA A 58 0.05 -7.30 -15.71
C ALA A 58 1.34 -8.11 -15.56
N SER A 59 1.98 -7.95 -14.41
CA SER A 59 3.04 -8.83 -13.93
C SER A 59 2.44 -10.08 -13.30
N LEU A 60 1.95 -11.04 -14.12
CA LEU A 60 1.28 -12.26 -13.64
C LEU A 60 2.10 -13.09 -12.65
N ARG A 61 3.44 -13.03 -12.73
CA ARG A 61 4.35 -13.64 -11.73
C ARG A 61 4.13 -13.14 -10.30
N LEU A 62 3.46 -12.01 -10.13
CA LEU A 62 3.12 -11.43 -8.84
C LEU A 62 1.76 -11.90 -8.32
N LEU A 63 0.97 -12.62 -9.12
CA LEU A 63 -0.32 -13.20 -8.73
C LEU A 63 -0.17 -14.68 -8.35
N PRO A 64 -1.17 -15.28 -7.68
CA PRO A 64 -1.18 -16.71 -7.44
C PRO A 64 -1.14 -17.50 -8.75
N GLY A 65 -0.36 -18.59 -8.79
CA GLY A 65 -0.28 -19.48 -9.96
C GLY A 65 -1.40 -20.53 -10.03
N HIS A 66 -2.40 -20.46 -9.14
CA HIS A 66 -3.51 -21.41 -9.07
C HIS A 66 -4.80 -20.72 -8.59
N ASN A 67 -5.93 -21.37 -8.85
CA ASN A 67 -7.25 -20.89 -8.40
C ASN A 67 -7.29 -20.83 -6.88
N SER A 68 -7.57 -19.65 -6.33
CA SER A 68 -7.54 -19.42 -4.88
C SER A 68 -8.38 -18.19 -4.52
N PRO A 69 -8.83 -18.07 -3.26
CA PRO A 69 -9.32 -16.80 -2.75
C PRO A 69 -8.17 -15.78 -2.66
N LEU A 70 -8.35 -14.58 -3.19
CA LEU A 70 -7.37 -13.51 -3.16
C LEU A 70 -7.76 -12.46 -2.13
N MET A 71 -7.00 -12.37 -1.04
CA MET A 71 -7.23 -11.34 -0.01
C MET A 71 -6.66 -9.99 -0.47
N VAL A 72 -7.51 -8.98 -0.53
CA VAL A 72 -7.17 -7.66 -1.06
C VAL A 72 -7.64 -6.55 -0.11
N LYS A 73 -6.73 -5.64 0.24
CA LYS A 73 -7.00 -4.45 1.06
C LYS A 73 -7.39 -3.27 0.15
N SER A 74 -8.53 -2.64 0.40
CA SER A 74 -8.82 -1.28 -0.07
C SER A 74 -8.48 -0.26 1.02
N ALA A 75 -8.73 1.03 0.77
CA ALA A 75 -8.47 2.09 1.74
C ALA A 75 -9.19 1.91 3.10
N ASN A 76 -10.34 1.23 3.11
CA ASN A 76 -11.24 1.17 4.27
C ASN A 76 -11.67 -0.24 4.68
N ARG A 77 -11.33 -1.28 3.92
CA ARG A 77 -11.72 -2.67 4.24
C ARG A 77 -10.80 -3.71 3.61
N CYS A 78 -10.84 -4.91 4.15
CA CYS A 78 -10.29 -6.11 3.51
C CYS A 78 -11.43 -6.84 2.78
N MET A 79 -11.14 -7.37 1.61
CA MET A 79 -12.06 -8.13 0.76
C MET A 79 -11.38 -9.41 0.31
N VAL A 80 -12.17 -10.40 -0.06
CA VAL A 80 -11.74 -11.68 -0.61
C VAL A 80 -12.38 -11.83 -1.98
N PHE A 81 -11.56 -11.72 -3.02
CA PHE A 81 -12.01 -11.95 -4.38
C PHE A 81 -11.82 -13.41 -4.78
N GLU A 82 -12.68 -13.88 -5.67
CA GLU A 82 -12.48 -15.17 -6.33
C GLU A 82 -11.44 -14.97 -7.43
N PHE A 83 -10.27 -15.60 -7.30
CA PHE A 83 -9.21 -15.56 -8.30
C PHE A 83 -9.11 -16.89 -9.04
N MET A 84 -9.11 -16.82 -10.37
CA MET A 84 -8.97 -17.97 -11.24
C MET A 84 -7.86 -17.73 -12.25
N VAL A 85 -7.04 -18.75 -12.46
CA VAL A 85 -6.10 -18.83 -13.55
C VAL A 85 -6.84 -19.33 -14.79
N ASP A 86 -6.69 -18.61 -15.91
CA ASP A 86 -7.31 -18.93 -17.19
C ASP A 86 -6.18 -19.13 -18.22
N GLY A 87 -5.65 -20.34 -18.28
CA GLY A 87 -4.44 -20.65 -19.07
C GLY A 87 -3.16 -20.07 -18.45
N GLU A 88 -2.06 -20.10 -19.22
CA GLU A 88 -0.74 -19.67 -18.72
C GLU A 88 -0.54 -18.15 -18.72
N SER A 89 -1.36 -17.42 -19.49
CA SER A 89 -1.14 -16.00 -19.80
C SER A 89 -2.30 -15.08 -19.40
N SER A 90 -3.29 -15.62 -18.68
CA SER A 90 -4.41 -14.84 -18.18
C SER A 90 -4.96 -15.35 -16.85
N CYS A 91 -5.63 -14.45 -16.14
CA CYS A 91 -6.37 -14.75 -14.94
C CYS A 91 -7.59 -13.84 -14.83
N ILE A 92 -8.52 -14.21 -13.94
CA ILE A 92 -9.79 -13.53 -13.75
C ILE A 92 -10.00 -13.29 -12.26
N ILE A 93 -10.27 -12.04 -11.91
CA ILE A 93 -10.80 -11.64 -10.59
C ILE A 93 -12.31 -11.49 -10.71
N ARG A 94 -13.07 -12.23 -9.90
CA ARG A 94 -14.53 -12.20 -9.92
C ARG A 94 -15.11 -12.44 -8.53
N GLY A 95 -16.42 -12.71 -8.51
CA GLY A 95 -17.16 -13.08 -7.31
C GLY A 95 -18.12 -12.00 -6.85
N ARG A 96 -18.78 -12.24 -5.71
CA ARG A 96 -19.72 -11.28 -5.13
C ARG A 96 -19.01 -10.02 -4.65
N GLU A 97 -17.95 -10.16 -3.86
CA GLU A 97 -17.24 -9.00 -3.29
C GLU A 97 -16.57 -8.13 -4.38
N TRP A 98 -16.10 -8.74 -5.48
CA TRP A 98 -15.67 -7.97 -6.64
C TRP A 98 -16.80 -7.09 -7.18
N ARG A 99 -17.98 -7.67 -7.45
CA ARG A 99 -19.13 -6.95 -8.01
C ARG A 99 -19.66 -5.86 -7.09
N GLU A 100 -19.67 -6.10 -5.79
CA GLU A 100 -20.03 -5.08 -4.80
C GLU A 100 -18.98 -3.96 -4.78
N PHE A 101 -17.69 -4.32 -4.74
CA PHE A 101 -16.60 -3.34 -4.74
C PHE A 101 -16.57 -2.47 -5.99
N ILE A 102 -16.58 -3.06 -7.19
CA ILE A 102 -16.54 -2.27 -8.43
C ILE A 102 -17.88 -1.63 -8.80
N GLY A 103 -18.97 -2.03 -8.13
CA GLY A 103 -20.31 -1.50 -8.35
C GLY A 103 -20.34 0.02 -8.19
N ASP A 104 -19.63 0.50 -7.17
CA ASP A 104 -19.56 1.90 -6.74
C ASP A 104 -18.74 2.80 -7.67
N TYR A 105 -17.98 2.24 -8.62
CA TYR A 105 -17.09 3.01 -9.50
C TYR A 105 -17.61 3.08 -10.94
N ASN A 106 -17.29 4.15 -11.64
CA ASN A 106 -17.73 4.36 -13.01
C ASN A 106 -16.93 3.50 -14.01
N VAL A 107 -17.56 3.20 -15.15
CA VAL A 107 -16.81 2.70 -16.32
C VAL A 107 -15.80 3.77 -16.73
N GLY A 108 -14.57 3.36 -17.00
CA GLY A 108 -13.44 4.26 -17.29
C GLY A 108 -12.55 4.56 -16.08
N SER A 109 -13.00 4.33 -14.84
CA SER A 109 -12.15 4.47 -13.64
C SER A 109 -10.95 3.53 -13.73
N ILE A 110 -9.79 3.98 -13.24
CA ILE A 110 -8.56 3.21 -13.30
C ILE A 110 -8.43 2.38 -12.02
N VAL A 111 -8.34 1.06 -12.18
CA VAL A 111 -8.09 0.11 -11.09
C VAL A 111 -6.64 -0.33 -11.14
N THR A 112 -5.98 -0.25 -9.99
CA THR A 112 -4.59 -0.67 -9.82
C THR A 112 -4.50 -1.66 -8.67
N LEU A 113 -3.87 -2.80 -8.92
CA LEU A 113 -3.54 -3.79 -7.89
C LEU A 113 -2.04 -3.74 -7.61
N TYR A 114 -1.68 -3.78 -6.34
CA TYR A 114 -0.32 -3.84 -5.83
C TYR A 114 -0.15 -5.11 -5.00
N ARG A 115 1.07 -5.65 -5.00
CA ARG A 115 1.54 -6.64 -4.04
C ARG A 115 2.51 -5.94 -3.09
N GLU A 116 2.23 -6.06 -1.80
CA GLU A 116 3.08 -5.59 -0.71
C GLU A 116 4.14 -6.65 -0.39
N ASP A 117 5.20 -6.27 0.33
CA ASP A 117 6.31 -7.16 0.70
C ASP A 117 5.88 -8.35 1.60
N ASP A 118 4.75 -8.23 2.29
CA ASP A 118 4.15 -9.29 3.12
C ASP A 118 3.26 -10.27 2.32
N ASP A 119 3.38 -10.25 0.98
CA ASP A 119 2.56 -10.99 0.04
C ASP A 119 1.06 -10.67 0.09
N SER A 120 0.68 -9.60 0.79
CA SER A 120 -0.68 -9.10 0.77
C SER A 120 -0.92 -8.22 -0.45
N TYR A 121 -2.19 -8.13 -0.86
CA TYR A 121 -2.58 -7.33 -2.02
C TYR A 121 -3.31 -6.08 -1.57
N LYS A 122 -3.08 -5.00 -2.30
CA LYS A 122 -3.78 -3.73 -2.12
C LYS A 122 -4.38 -3.26 -3.44
N ILE A 123 -5.63 -2.83 -3.41
CA ILE A 123 -6.34 -2.30 -4.57
C ILE A 123 -6.68 -0.84 -4.39
N GLN A 124 -6.50 -0.06 -5.46
CA GLN A 124 -6.86 1.35 -5.53
C GLN A 124 -7.67 1.61 -6.80
N VAL A 125 -8.61 2.54 -6.72
CA VAL A 125 -9.42 3.01 -7.85
C VAL A 125 -9.37 4.52 -7.89
N ARG A 126 -9.18 5.11 -9.08
CA ARG A 126 -9.12 6.56 -9.32
C ARG A 126 -9.94 6.99 -10.53
#